data_AF-A0A0S8DQ74-F1
#
_entry.id   AF-A0A0S8DQ74-F1
#
_cell.length_a   1.000
_cell.length_b   1.000
_cell.length_c   1.000
_cell.angle_alpha   90.00
_cell.angle_beta   90.00
_cell.angle_gamma   90.00
#
_symmetry.space_group_name_H-M   'P 1'
#
loop_
_entity.id
_entity.type
_entity.pdbx_description
1 polymer ?
#
loop_
_entity_poly.entity_id
_entity_poly.type
_entity_poly.pdbx_seq_one_letter_code
_entity_poly.pdbx_strand_id
1 'polypeptide(L)'
;MTFVLVAAAMSLSTSSHGQTAADLEAQCEAAREIKLAPLRQEKIDECKSQGNDAASCERQYADYGNATRQGGRYIERMFNDLPECVAAREAREGQREGTVPTTSRETTSDNSDRDTEPATSKRESTIPSSKRDTDPGVSRDSDDGKSDR
;
A
#
# COMPACT_ATOMS: atom_id res chain seq x y z
N MET A 1 -48.25 -29.26 -24.49
CA MET A 1 -48.56 -29.23 -23.05
C MET A 1 -47.60 -28.24 -22.40
N THR A 2 -48.08 -27.01 -22.21
CA THR A 2 -47.34 -25.87 -21.66
C THR A 2 -47.40 -25.92 -20.13
N PHE A 3 -46.24 -25.97 -19.48
CA PHE A 3 -46.13 -25.69 -18.05
C PHE A 3 -45.61 -24.27 -17.88
N VAL A 4 -46.50 -23.37 -17.48
CA VAL A 4 -46.16 -22.06 -16.94
C VAL A 4 -45.82 -22.27 -15.47
N LEU A 5 -44.58 -22.02 -15.08
CA LEU A 5 -44.16 -21.93 -13.69
C LEU A 5 -43.80 -20.48 -13.38
N VAL A 6 -44.69 -19.85 -12.60
CA VAL A 6 -44.50 -18.55 -11.93
C VAL A 6 -43.92 -18.80 -10.53
N ALA A 7 -43.18 -17.80 -10.02
CA ALA A 7 -42.68 -17.58 -8.65
C ALA A 7 -41.20 -17.98 -8.43
N ALA A 8 -40.35 -17.18 -7.76
CA ALA A 8 -40.55 -15.99 -6.94
C ALA A 8 -39.33 -15.06 -7.06
N ALA A 9 -39.56 -13.75 -7.06
CA ALA A 9 -38.50 -12.75 -6.95
C ALA A 9 -37.93 -12.74 -5.53
N MET A 10 -36.83 -13.46 -5.31
CA MET A 10 -36.03 -13.36 -4.09
C MET A 10 -35.06 -12.18 -4.23
N SER A 11 -35.48 -11.01 -3.77
CA SER A 11 -34.55 -9.91 -3.47
C SER A 11 -33.83 -10.23 -2.16
N LEU A 12 -32.75 -11.02 -2.23
CA LEU A 12 -31.79 -11.12 -1.13
C LEU A 12 -30.96 -9.83 -1.09
N SER A 13 -31.45 -8.84 -0.35
CA SER A 13 -30.60 -7.74 0.13
C SER A 13 -29.76 -8.29 1.27
N THR A 14 -28.58 -8.82 0.96
CA THR A 14 -27.55 -9.07 1.97
C THR A 14 -27.03 -7.73 2.47
N SER A 15 -27.69 -7.19 3.48
CA SER A 15 -27.20 -6.04 4.22
C SER A 15 -25.89 -6.45 4.88
N SER A 16 -24.78 -5.97 4.31
CA SER A 16 -23.43 -6.02 4.87
C SER A 16 -23.43 -5.31 6.23
N HIS A 17 -23.71 -6.05 7.31
CA HIS A 17 -23.68 -5.54 8.68
C HIS A 17 -22.56 -6.28 9.40
N GLY A 18 -21.41 -5.61 9.53
CA GLY A 18 -20.26 -6.09 10.32
C GLY A 18 -18.97 -6.37 9.56
N GLN A 19 -18.88 -6.08 8.26
CA GLN A 19 -17.62 -6.26 7.52
C GLN A 19 -16.59 -5.21 7.96
N THR A 20 -15.43 -5.67 8.42
CA THR A 20 -14.30 -4.80 8.73
C THR A 20 -13.65 -4.30 7.44
N ALA A 21 -12.83 -3.24 7.53
CA ALA A 21 -12.03 -2.81 6.37
C ALA A 21 -11.16 -3.97 5.84
N ALA A 22 -10.59 -4.80 6.72
CA ALA A 22 -9.82 -5.97 6.32
C ALA A 22 -10.66 -6.99 5.52
N ASP A 23 -11.92 -7.21 5.89
CA ASP A 23 -12.82 -8.12 5.16
C ASP A 23 -13.14 -7.58 3.76
N LEU A 24 -13.35 -6.26 3.64
CA LEU A 24 -13.60 -5.61 2.35
C LEU A 24 -12.35 -5.66 1.46
N GLU A 25 -11.16 -5.53 2.05
CA GLU A 25 -9.89 -5.69 1.33
C GLU A 25 -9.73 -7.12 0.80
N ALA A 26 -9.99 -8.13 1.63
CA ALA A 26 -9.90 -9.53 1.20
C ALA A 26 -10.88 -9.84 0.05
N GLN A 27 -12.08 -9.25 0.09
CA GLN A 27 -13.05 -9.36 -1.01
C GLN A 27 -12.59 -8.67 -2.28
N CYS A 28 -12.01 -7.47 -2.17
CA CYS A 28 -11.41 -6.78 -3.31
C CYS A 28 -10.29 -7.62 -3.96
N GLU A 29 -9.40 -8.21 -3.16
CA GLU A 29 -8.34 -9.09 -3.67
C GLU A 29 -8.94 -10.32 -4.36
N ALA A 30 -9.90 -11.01 -3.74
CA ALA A 30 -10.55 -12.17 -4.33
C ALA A 30 -11.28 -11.85 -5.65
N ALA A 31 -12.04 -10.74 -5.68
CA ALA A 31 -12.74 -10.29 -6.88
C ALA A 31 -11.75 -9.92 -8.00
N ARG A 32 -10.60 -9.32 -7.65
CA ARG A 32 -9.54 -9.03 -8.61
C ARG A 32 -8.92 -10.31 -9.17
N GLU A 33 -8.60 -11.27 -8.32
CA GLU A 33 -7.98 -12.54 -8.72
C GLU A 33 -8.83 -13.30 -9.74
N ILE A 34 -10.17 -13.31 -9.56
CA ILE A 34 -11.10 -13.92 -10.52
C ILE A 34 -10.98 -13.28 -11.91
N LYS A 35 -10.79 -11.96 -11.99
CA LYS A 35 -10.63 -11.24 -13.26
C LYS A 35 -9.22 -11.32 -13.83
N LEU A 36 -8.20 -11.40 -12.98
CA LEU A 36 -6.80 -11.47 -13.40
C LEU A 36 -6.41 -12.87 -13.90
N ALA A 37 -6.92 -13.94 -13.29
CA ALA A 37 -6.59 -15.31 -13.64
C ALA A 37 -6.73 -15.63 -15.16
N PRO A 38 -7.87 -15.32 -15.82
CA PRO A 38 -7.99 -15.59 -17.26
C PRO A 38 -7.04 -14.75 -18.11
N LEU A 39 -6.79 -13.47 -17.73
CA LEU A 39 -5.85 -12.62 -18.46
C LEU A 39 -4.40 -13.08 -18.30
N ARG A 40 -4.04 -13.58 -17.11
CA ARG A 40 -2.75 -14.22 -16.85
C ARG A 40 -2.57 -15.44 -17.73
N GLN A 41 -3.59 -16.30 -17.80
CA GLN A 41 -3.53 -17.49 -18.64
C GLN A 41 -3.37 -17.13 -20.12
N GLU A 42 -4.14 -16.14 -20.62
CA GLU A 42 -4.02 -15.65 -21.99
C GLU A 42 -2.59 -15.18 -22.31
N LYS A 43 -1.97 -14.41 -21.39
CA LYS A 43 -0.58 -13.94 -21.56
C LYS A 43 0.46 -15.06 -21.51
N ILE A 44 0.24 -16.04 -20.64
CA ILE A 44 1.09 -17.24 -20.57
C ILE A 44 0.98 -18.04 -21.88
N ASP A 45 -0.23 -18.22 -22.41
CA ASP A 45 -0.45 -18.94 -23.65
C ASP A 45 0.14 -18.21 -24.86
N GLU A 46 -0.01 -16.87 -24.90
CA GLU A 46 0.65 -16.02 -25.88
C GLU A 46 2.18 -16.18 -25.82
N CYS A 47 2.78 -16.13 -24.62
CA CYS A 47 4.21 -16.34 -24.42
C CYS A 47 4.68 -17.73 -24.88
N LYS A 48 3.91 -18.78 -24.57
CA LYS A 48 4.19 -20.17 -25.01
C LYS A 48 4.11 -20.29 -26.53
N SER A 49 3.15 -19.61 -27.17
CA SER A 49 3.01 -19.60 -28.64
C SER A 49 4.20 -18.98 -29.38
N GLN A 50 4.97 -18.13 -28.70
CA GLN A 50 6.21 -17.53 -29.22
C GLN A 50 7.43 -18.45 -29.08
N GLY A 51 7.26 -19.69 -28.59
CA GLY A 51 8.34 -20.68 -28.44
C GLY A 51 9.14 -20.57 -27.14
N ASN A 52 8.65 -19.80 -26.17
CA ASN A 52 9.28 -19.71 -24.84
C ASN A 52 8.98 -20.94 -23.98
N ASP A 53 9.86 -21.22 -23.02
CA ASP A 53 9.67 -22.28 -22.02
C ASP A 53 8.45 -21.99 -21.12
N ALA A 54 7.68 -23.04 -20.82
CA ALA A 54 6.46 -22.93 -20.03
C ALA A 54 6.69 -22.36 -18.62
N ALA A 55 7.73 -22.83 -17.94
CA ALA A 55 8.05 -22.36 -16.59
C ALA A 55 8.56 -20.91 -16.62
N SER A 56 9.24 -20.51 -17.69
CA SER A 56 9.61 -19.10 -17.91
C SER A 56 8.39 -18.20 -18.04
N CYS A 57 7.42 -18.58 -18.90
CA CYS A 57 6.19 -17.81 -19.09
C CYS A 57 5.36 -17.68 -17.81
N GLU A 58 5.21 -18.79 -17.06
CA GLU A 58 4.44 -18.79 -15.80
C GLU A 58 5.06 -17.87 -14.75
N ARG A 59 6.39 -17.86 -14.61
CA ARG A 59 7.08 -16.91 -13.72
C ARG A 59 6.95 -15.48 -14.20
N GLN A 60 7.10 -15.24 -15.51
CA GLN A 60 7.07 -13.90 -16.08
C GLN A 60 5.71 -13.20 -15.87
N TYR A 61 4.62 -13.96 -16.00
CA TYR A 61 3.27 -13.42 -15.88
C TYR A 61 2.61 -13.72 -14.52
N ALA A 62 3.35 -14.27 -13.54
CA ALA A 62 2.82 -14.56 -12.20
C ALA A 62 2.20 -13.32 -11.53
N ASP A 63 2.85 -12.16 -11.69
CA ASP A 63 2.45 -10.88 -11.12
C ASP A 63 1.69 -9.99 -12.12
N TYR A 64 1.21 -10.54 -13.24
CA TYR A 64 0.51 -9.74 -14.24
C TYR A 64 -0.75 -9.11 -13.64
N GLY A 65 -0.85 -7.79 -13.79
CA GLY A 65 -1.92 -6.96 -13.25
C GLY A 65 -1.71 -6.45 -11.82
N ASN A 66 -0.60 -6.82 -11.16
CA ASN A 66 -0.17 -6.20 -9.91
C ASN A 66 0.39 -4.79 -10.16
N ALA A 67 0.38 -3.95 -9.11
CA ALA A 67 1.03 -2.64 -9.18
C ALA A 67 2.54 -2.82 -9.39
N THR A 68 3.12 -2.07 -10.32
CA THR A 68 4.55 -2.16 -10.63
C THR A 68 5.14 -0.79 -10.92
N ARG A 69 6.46 -0.70 -10.89
CA ARG A 69 7.20 0.51 -11.24
C ARG A 69 8.06 0.24 -12.46
N GLN A 70 7.69 0.82 -13.59
CA GLN A 70 8.39 0.65 -14.87
C GLN A 70 8.88 2.00 -15.38
N GLY A 71 10.19 2.11 -15.66
CA GLY A 71 10.78 3.33 -16.23
C GLY A 71 10.55 4.59 -15.38
N GLY A 72 10.53 4.45 -14.05
CA GLY A 72 10.27 5.55 -13.11
C GLY A 72 8.80 5.92 -12.95
N ARG A 73 7.89 5.36 -13.76
CA ARG A 73 6.44 5.55 -13.66
C ARG A 73 5.82 4.46 -12.78
N TYR A 74 4.83 4.86 -11.98
CA TYR A 74 3.99 3.94 -11.24
C TYR A 74 2.86 3.47 -12.16
N ILE A 75 2.74 2.16 -12.34
CA ILE A 75 1.62 1.53 -13.04
C ILE A 75 0.68 1.02 -11.96
N GLU A 76 -0.54 1.56 -11.97
CA GLU A 76 -1.57 1.16 -11.04
C GLU A 76 -1.99 -0.29 -11.29
N ARG A 77 -2.41 -0.95 -10.20
CA ARG A 77 -2.95 -2.30 -10.23
C ARG A 77 -4.24 -2.34 -11.05
N MET A 78 -4.44 -3.41 -11.81
CA MET A 78 -5.66 -3.56 -12.59
C MET A 78 -6.89 -3.79 -11.69
N PHE A 79 -8.07 -3.41 -12.17
CA PHE A 79 -9.36 -3.63 -11.49
C PHE A 79 -9.49 -3.02 -10.09
N ASN A 80 -8.86 -1.87 -9.83
CA ASN A 80 -9.06 -1.13 -8.59
C ASN A 80 -10.47 -0.49 -8.46
N ASP A 81 -11.21 -0.36 -9.57
CA ASP A 81 -12.56 0.23 -9.60
C ASP A 81 -13.70 -0.78 -9.37
N LEU A 82 -13.38 -2.00 -8.96
CA LEU A 82 -14.40 -2.98 -8.54
C LEU A 82 -15.19 -2.44 -7.34
N PRO A 83 -16.50 -2.72 -7.23
CA PRO A 83 -17.31 -2.18 -6.13
C PRO A 83 -16.78 -2.60 -4.76
N GLU A 84 -16.24 -3.81 -4.64
CA GLU A 84 -15.59 -4.31 -3.42
C GLU A 84 -14.31 -3.52 -3.10
N CYS A 85 -13.54 -3.14 -4.14
CA CYS A 85 -12.32 -2.35 -3.99
C CYS A 85 -12.58 -0.89 -3.65
N VAL A 86 -13.64 -0.30 -4.22
CA VAL A 86 -14.10 1.05 -3.87
C VAL A 86 -14.56 1.08 -2.40
N ALA A 87 -15.39 0.12 -1.98
CA ALA A 87 -15.83 0.01 -0.59
C ALA A 87 -14.65 -0.19 0.38
N ALA A 88 -13.67 -1.02 0.01
CA ALA A 88 -12.45 -1.20 0.81
C ALA A 88 -11.64 0.10 0.93
N ARG A 89 -11.50 0.88 -0.15
CA ARG A 89 -10.81 2.17 -0.14
C ARG A 89 -11.52 3.18 0.76
N GLU A 90 -12.84 3.32 0.62
CA GLU A 90 -13.66 4.22 1.44
C GLU A 90 -13.59 3.84 2.92
N ALA A 91 -13.65 2.54 3.25
CA ALA A 91 -13.51 2.07 4.62
C ALA A 91 -12.14 2.39 5.22
N ARG A 92 -11.05 2.28 4.44
CA ARG A 92 -9.70 2.69 4.87
C ARG A 92 -9.58 4.20 5.06
N GLU A 93 -10.19 4.99 4.20
CA GLU A 93 -10.15 6.46 4.27
C GLU A 93 -10.91 6.98 5.50
N GLY A 94 -12.10 6.46 5.76
CA GLY A 94 -12.88 6.82 6.96
C GLY A 94 -12.17 6.47 8.28
N GLN A 95 -11.33 5.42 8.30
CA GLN A 95 -10.49 5.10 9.46
C GLN A 95 -9.34 6.09 9.67
N ARG A 96 -8.81 6.69 8.59
CA ARG A 96 -7.72 7.67 8.66
C ARG A 96 -8.23 9.03 9.16
N GLU A 97 -9.42 9.43 8.73
CA GLU A 97 -10.04 10.69 9.15
C GLU A 97 -10.46 10.71 10.63
N GLY A 98 -10.63 9.53 11.25
CA GLY A 98 -10.98 9.40 12.67
C GLY A 98 -9.88 9.71 13.70
N THR A 99 -8.71 10.25 13.29
CA THR A 99 -7.55 10.45 14.20
C THR A 99 -7.12 11.91 14.42
N VAL A 100 -7.92 12.91 14.07
CA VAL A 100 -7.62 14.30 14.45
C VAL A 100 -8.39 14.67 15.72
N PRO A 101 -7.77 14.71 16.92
CA PRO A 101 -8.29 15.57 17.97
C PRO A 101 -7.99 17.00 17.52
N THR A 102 -8.91 17.61 16.77
CA THR A 102 -8.99 19.07 16.66
C THR A 102 -9.47 19.55 18.03
N THR A 103 -8.56 19.58 19.00
CA THR A 103 -8.67 20.55 20.08
C THR A 103 -8.28 21.86 19.46
N SER A 104 -9.26 22.73 19.29
CA SER A 104 -9.15 24.13 18.90
C SER A 104 -7.85 24.75 19.40
N ARG A 105 -6.86 24.91 18.52
CA ARG A 105 -5.81 25.89 18.74
C ARG A 105 -6.40 27.21 18.32
N GLU A 106 -7.09 27.86 19.25
CA GLU A 106 -7.38 29.28 19.15
C GLU A 106 -6.05 30.00 18.95
N THR A 107 -5.77 30.39 17.71
CA THR A 107 -4.73 31.37 17.41
C THR A 107 -5.29 32.74 17.75
N THR A 108 -5.17 33.13 19.02
CA THR A 108 -5.19 34.55 19.37
C THR A 108 -3.88 35.17 18.88
N SER A 109 -3.97 35.85 17.74
CA SER A 109 -3.02 36.89 17.36
C SER A 109 -3.08 38.00 18.40
N ASP A 110 -2.13 38.01 19.34
CA ASP A 110 -1.82 39.20 20.11
C ASP A 110 -0.46 39.72 19.61
N ASN A 111 -0.54 40.64 18.65
CA ASN A 111 0.56 41.51 18.25
C ASN A 111 0.64 42.63 19.28
N SER A 112 1.56 42.54 20.23
CA SER A 112 1.89 43.66 21.12
C SER A 112 3.41 43.83 21.20
N ASP A 113 3.83 44.94 20.61
CA ASP A 113 5.00 45.78 20.92
C ASP A 113 6.41 45.27 20.59
N ARG A 114 6.87 45.77 19.43
CA ARG A 114 8.25 45.76 18.96
C ARG A 114 8.87 47.12 19.29
N ASP A 115 9.46 47.25 20.46
CA ASP A 115 10.34 48.37 20.78
C ASP A 115 11.80 48.06 20.47
N THR A 116 12.51 49.12 20.06
CA THR A 116 13.74 49.12 19.28
C THR A 116 14.98 49.42 20.14
N GLU A 117 15.98 48.51 20.08
CA GLU A 117 17.45 48.69 20.19
C GLU A 117 18.12 49.12 21.53
N PRO A 118 19.48 49.07 21.68
CA PRO A 118 20.52 48.22 21.06
C PRO A 118 21.55 47.60 22.08
N ALA A 119 22.40 46.71 21.56
CA ALA A 119 23.71 46.20 22.02
C ALA A 119 24.13 46.30 23.51
N THR A 120 24.54 45.18 24.11
CA THR A 120 25.94 44.88 24.56
C THR A 120 26.05 43.58 25.39
N SER A 121 27.20 42.92 25.23
CA SER A 121 27.90 42.12 26.25
C SER A 121 27.44 40.69 26.61
N LYS A 122 28.22 39.72 26.08
CA LYS A 122 28.80 38.51 26.74
C LYS A 122 27.93 37.68 27.72
N ARG A 123 27.73 36.41 27.35
CA ARG A 123 28.12 35.14 28.06
C ARG A 123 27.25 34.02 27.48
N GLU A 124 27.79 33.17 26.62
CA GLU A 124 28.33 31.84 26.96
C GLU A 124 27.33 30.93 27.69
N SER A 125 26.67 30.04 26.93
CA SER A 125 26.40 28.65 27.33
C SER A 125 25.79 27.87 26.16
N THR A 126 26.70 27.30 25.38
CA THR A 126 26.68 25.95 24.82
C THR A 126 25.46 25.09 25.13
N ILE A 127 24.69 24.71 24.10
CA ILE A 127 23.97 23.42 24.06
C ILE A 127 24.42 22.69 22.78
N PRO A 128 24.96 21.47 22.90
CA PRO A 128 25.72 20.81 21.83
C PRO A 128 24.81 20.19 20.75
N SER A 129 25.26 20.31 19.50
CA SER A 129 24.85 19.47 18.37
C SER A 129 24.98 18.00 18.76
N SER A 130 23.86 17.28 18.87
CA SER A 130 23.84 15.83 18.94
C SER A 130 24.39 15.29 17.62
N LYS A 131 25.66 14.89 17.67
CA LYS A 131 26.32 14.10 16.65
C LYS A 131 25.57 12.77 16.58
N ARG A 132 25.18 12.41 15.37
CA ARG A 132 24.69 11.06 15.05
C ARG A 132 25.95 10.21 14.97
N ASP A 133 26.25 9.48 16.04
CA ASP A 133 27.38 8.59 16.10
C ASP A 133 27.16 7.45 15.08
N THR A 134 28.00 7.46 14.06
CA THR A 134 28.17 6.34 13.13
C THR A 134 29.03 5.32 13.84
N ASP A 135 28.43 4.20 14.25
CA ASP A 135 29.12 3.04 14.82
C ASP A 135 30.07 2.43 13.77
N PRO A 136 31.39 2.35 14.01
CA PRO A 136 32.31 1.64 13.15
C PRO A 136 32.66 0.26 13.75
N GLY A 137 32.46 -0.78 12.95
CA GLY A 137 33.31 -1.98 13.00
C GLY A 137 32.71 -3.20 13.68
N VAL A 138 32.24 -4.14 12.87
CA VAL A 138 32.41 -5.56 13.17
C VAL A 138 33.22 -6.17 12.04
N SER A 139 34.52 -6.34 12.32
CA SER A 139 35.42 -7.20 11.57
C SER A 139 34.86 -8.63 11.58
N ARG A 140 34.68 -9.22 10.40
CA ARG A 140 34.48 -10.68 10.29
C ARG A 140 35.83 -11.28 9.94
N ASP A 141 36.52 -11.76 10.97
CA ASP A 141 37.64 -12.69 10.82
C ASP A 141 37.17 -13.88 9.97
N SER A 142 37.82 -14.07 8.84
CA SER A 142 37.65 -15.24 7.99
C SER A 142 38.67 -16.27 8.46
N ASP A 143 38.21 -17.26 9.22
CA ASP A 143 38.98 -18.47 9.52
C ASP A 143 39.21 -19.26 8.23
N ASP A 144 40.47 -19.24 7.75
CA ASP A 144 40.99 -20.13 6.72
C ASP A 144 40.98 -21.58 7.23
N GLY A 145 39.88 -22.28 6.93
CA GLY A 145 39.74 -23.72 7.09
C GLY A 145 40.63 -24.47 6.10
N LYS A 146 41.85 -24.76 6.53
CA LYS A 146 42.74 -25.79 5.95
C LYS A 146 42.02 -27.14 5.97
N SER A 147 41.82 -27.75 4.80
CA SER A 147 41.48 -29.17 4.70
C SER A 147 42.31 -29.82 3.61
N ASP A 148 43.29 -30.59 4.07
CA ASP A 148 44.12 -31.51 3.30
C ASP A 148 43.26 -32.65 2.73
N ARG A 149 43.17 -32.77 1.39
CA ARG A 149 43.21 -34.04 0.64
C ARG A 149 43.20 -33.85 -0.87
#